data_AF-A0A699QLR1-F1
#
_entry.id   AF-A0A699QLR1-F1
#
_cell.length_a   1.000
_cell.length_b   1.000
_cell.length_c   1.000
_cell.angle_alpha   90.00
_cell.angle_beta   90.00
_cell.angle_gamma   90.00
#
_symmetry.space_group_name_H-M   'P 1'
#
loop_
_entity.id
_entity.type
_entity.pdbx_description
1 polymer ?
#
loop_
_entity_poly.entity_id
_entity_poly.type
_entity_poly.pdbx_seq_one_letter_code
_entity_poly.pdbx_strand_id
1 'polypeptide(L)'
;MLLCKQEEAGIQLNAKQVNWEDDTDDESYDQELEAHYMYMAKLQQVSLDVVDFGPIFDTEPEQKVQNDDQYDVFAIECQHSEQSKSVHNTYLIDQDAQNVSIESVDMNYNSEQIDQNDEDVDLAEECELLASLIEKLKCEIDESKNRNTLLETSNKVLVEKLKREIAYFKNKNKSLTEANNKLSEENNLLYADFKKSKAELKRRDSIEYATEMELECAKVKCEFYTYKEESHMSCVKYTQTINDLNQTVSEMKNKLSAHQDTVSILKQQKDAQIKLYKSREDKEIEKVIDLENKVKVLDNIVYKTG
;
A
#
# COMPACT_ATOMS: atom_id res chain seq x y z
N MET A 1 21.05 -46.70 40.53
CA MET A 1 20.05 -47.37 39.66
C MET A 1 18.86 -47.76 40.51
N LEU A 2 17.84 -46.91 40.57
CA LEU A 2 16.51 -47.24 41.12
C LEU A 2 15.51 -46.24 40.49
N LEU A 3 14.64 -46.81 39.66
CA LEU A 3 13.59 -46.16 38.88
C LEU A 3 12.49 -45.62 39.81
N CYS A 4 12.18 -44.33 39.75
CA CYS A 4 10.90 -43.82 40.24
C CYS A 4 9.94 -43.68 39.05
N LYS A 5 8.98 -44.60 39.02
CA LYS A 5 7.84 -44.61 38.10
C LYS A 5 6.96 -43.39 38.37
N GLN A 6 6.56 -42.70 37.32
CA GLN A 6 5.58 -41.62 37.35
C GLN A 6 4.18 -42.25 37.22
N GLU A 7 3.34 -42.04 38.22
CA GLU A 7 1.92 -42.38 38.22
C GLU A 7 1.16 -41.19 37.63
N GLU A 8 0.70 -41.33 36.39
CA GLU A 8 -0.07 -40.32 35.67
C GLU A 8 -1.52 -40.31 36.18
N ALA A 9 -1.81 -39.43 37.13
CA ALA A 9 -3.18 -39.01 37.42
C ALA A 9 -3.61 -38.01 36.32
N GLY A 10 -4.36 -38.51 35.34
CA GLY A 10 -4.87 -37.75 34.21
C GLY A 10 -5.76 -36.59 34.64
N ILE A 11 -5.32 -35.37 34.36
CA ILE A 11 -6.16 -34.17 34.38
C ILE A 11 -6.83 -34.08 33.00
N GLN A 12 -8.14 -34.32 32.95
CA GLN A 12 -8.95 -34.03 31.76
C GLN A 12 -9.05 -32.51 31.57
N LEU A 13 -8.17 -31.96 30.72
CA LEU A 13 -8.34 -30.63 30.16
C LEU A 13 -9.21 -30.74 28.90
N ASN A 14 -10.44 -30.21 28.98
CA ASN A 14 -11.26 -29.94 27.79
C ASN A 14 -10.62 -28.77 27.01
N ALA A 15 -9.64 -29.08 26.17
CA ALA A 15 -9.15 -28.16 25.16
C ALA A 15 -10.15 -28.15 23.99
N LYS A 16 -10.81 -27.01 23.76
CA LYS A 16 -11.46 -26.75 22.47
C LYS A 16 -10.37 -26.85 21.40
N GLN A 17 -10.50 -27.81 20.49
CA GLN A 17 -9.75 -27.83 19.25
C GLN A 17 -10.08 -26.54 18.48
N VAL A 18 -9.16 -25.59 18.50
CA VAL A 18 -9.09 -24.56 17.47
C VAL A 18 -8.26 -25.20 16.36
N ASN A 19 -8.94 -25.55 15.27
CA ASN A 19 -8.31 -25.99 14.04
C ASN A 19 -7.53 -24.79 13.50
N TRP A 20 -6.22 -24.76 13.74
CA TRP A 20 -5.31 -23.89 13.01
C TRP A 20 -4.99 -24.64 11.71
N GLU A 21 -5.93 -24.61 10.77
CA GLU A 21 -5.53 -24.69 9.37
C GLU A 21 -4.80 -23.38 9.11
N ASP A 22 -3.48 -23.48 9.20
CA ASP A 22 -2.52 -22.47 8.79
C ASP A 22 -2.70 -22.29 7.28
N ASP A 23 -3.05 -21.09 6.86
CA ASP A 23 -3.06 -20.66 5.47
C ASP A 23 -1.62 -20.71 4.94
N THR A 24 -1.15 -21.89 4.54
CA THR A 24 0.02 -22.02 3.67
C THR A 24 -0.38 -21.59 2.26
N ASP A 25 -0.44 -20.27 2.06
CA ASP A 25 -0.44 -19.60 0.75
C ASP A 25 0.82 -18.72 0.60
N ASP A 26 1.92 -19.14 1.24
CA ASP A 26 3.23 -18.45 1.12
C ASP A 26 4.06 -19.02 -0.06
N GLU A 27 3.51 -19.98 -0.81
CA GLU A 27 4.18 -20.61 -1.97
C GLU A 27 4.08 -19.74 -3.26
N SER A 28 3.27 -18.68 -3.27
CA SER A 28 3.14 -17.78 -4.43
C SER A 28 4.31 -16.81 -4.60
N TYR A 29 4.98 -16.42 -3.50
CA TYR A 29 6.10 -15.48 -3.55
C TYR A 29 7.35 -16.11 -4.18
N ASP A 30 7.60 -17.40 -3.92
CA ASP A 30 8.74 -18.13 -4.49
C ASP A 30 8.58 -18.33 -6.01
N GLN A 31 7.35 -18.58 -6.48
CA GLN A 31 7.08 -18.76 -7.91
C GLN A 31 7.20 -17.46 -8.72
N GLU A 32 6.82 -16.32 -8.13
CA GLU A 32 6.92 -15.00 -8.77
C GLU A 32 8.38 -14.52 -8.84
N LEU A 33 9.17 -14.81 -7.80
CA LEU A 33 10.60 -14.51 -7.75
C LEU A 33 11.41 -15.36 -8.76
N GLU A 34 11.06 -16.64 -8.90
CA GLU A 34 11.68 -17.53 -9.89
C GLU A 34 11.37 -17.09 -11.33
N ALA A 35 10.13 -16.65 -11.61
CA ALA A 35 9.76 -16.10 -12.91
C ALA A 35 10.53 -14.81 -13.24
N HIS A 36 10.74 -13.93 -12.26
CA HIS A 36 11.50 -12.68 -12.43
C HIS A 36 13.00 -12.96 -12.73
N TYR A 37 13.62 -13.90 -12.02
CA TYR A 37 15.01 -14.30 -12.28
C TYR A 37 15.17 -15.00 -13.65
N MET A 38 14.22 -15.85 -14.04
CA MET A 38 14.17 -16.49 -15.37
C MET A 38 14.05 -15.47 -16.51
N TYR A 39 13.27 -14.41 -16.32
CA TYR A 39 13.10 -13.34 -17.30
C TYR A 39 14.40 -12.52 -17.47
N MET A 40 15.08 -12.17 -16.37
CA MET A 40 16.35 -11.46 -16.40
C MET A 40 17.47 -12.27 -17.06
N ALA A 41 17.53 -13.58 -16.82
CA ALA A 41 18.48 -14.48 -17.46
C ALA A 41 18.27 -14.56 -18.98
N LYS A 42 17.00 -14.58 -19.43
CA LYS A 42 16.66 -14.55 -20.87
C LYS A 42 17.06 -13.24 -21.53
N LEU A 43 16.87 -12.10 -20.88
CA LEU A 43 17.33 -10.80 -21.40
C LEU A 43 18.86 -10.74 -21.51
N GLN A 44 19.59 -11.31 -20.54
CA GLN A 44 21.05 -11.39 -20.61
C GLN A 44 21.54 -12.33 -21.72
N GLN A 45 20.84 -13.44 -21.96
CA GLN A 45 21.20 -14.39 -23.02
C GLN A 45 20.90 -13.86 -24.43
N VAL A 46 19.84 -13.08 -24.59
CA VAL A 46 19.50 -12.40 -25.86
C VAL A 46 20.47 -11.25 -26.16
N SER A 47 21.08 -10.62 -25.15
CA SER A 47 22.11 -9.58 -25.34
C SER A 47 23.52 -10.13 -25.65
N LEU A 48 23.77 -11.43 -25.50
CA LEU A 48 25.11 -12.01 -25.65
C LEU A 48 25.36 -12.71 -27.00
N ASP A 49 24.33 -12.89 -27.83
CA ASP A 49 24.42 -13.70 -29.06
C ASP A 49 24.48 -12.88 -30.37
N VAL A 50 24.79 -11.59 -30.31
CA VAL A 50 25.10 -10.80 -31.51
C VAL A 50 26.35 -9.95 -31.28
N VAL A 51 27.46 -10.51 -31.79
CA VAL A 51 28.67 -9.82 -32.29
C VAL A 51 29.63 -9.24 -31.24
N ASP A 52 30.80 -9.88 -31.22
CA ASP A 52 32.11 -9.39 -30.81
C ASP A 52 32.34 -7.90 -31.11
N PHE A 53 32.21 -7.06 -30.10
CA PHE A 53 32.91 -5.78 -30.04
C PHE A 53 33.59 -5.68 -28.67
N GLY A 54 34.91 -5.78 -28.68
CA GLY A 54 35.78 -5.64 -27.50
C GLY A 54 35.65 -4.28 -26.78
N PRO A 55 36.34 -4.11 -25.64
CA PRO A 55 36.15 -2.96 -24.76
C PRO A 55 36.70 -1.66 -25.39
N ILE A 56 35.80 -0.71 -25.70
CA ILE A 56 36.13 0.63 -26.21
C ILE A 56 36.08 1.66 -25.07
N PHE A 57 36.74 1.38 -23.94
CA PHE A 57 36.84 2.34 -22.83
C PHE A 57 38.28 2.63 -22.42
N ASP A 58 39.13 2.89 -23.41
CA ASP A 58 40.43 3.56 -23.20
C ASP A 58 40.51 4.81 -24.08
N THR A 59 39.58 5.75 -23.91
CA THR A 59 39.78 7.11 -24.40
C THR A 59 39.12 8.11 -23.47
N GLU A 60 39.98 8.74 -22.69
CA GLU A 60 39.75 9.92 -21.87
C GLU A 60 39.17 11.07 -22.72
N PRO A 61 38.04 11.71 -22.34
CA PRO A 61 37.61 12.92 -23.00
C PRO A 61 38.19 14.13 -22.25
N GLU A 62 39.47 14.44 -22.50
CA GLU A 62 39.99 15.78 -22.28
C GLU A 62 39.74 16.62 -23.55
N GLN A 63 38.61 17.33 -23.59
CA GLN A 63 38.60 18.71 -24.11
C GLN A 63 37.36 19.47 -23.67
N LYS A 64 37.62 20.50 -22.86
CA LYS A 64 36.71 21.61 -22.56
C LYS A 64 36.28 22.27 -23.86
N VAL A 65 34.99 22.24 -24.16
CA VAL A 65 34.35 23.33 -24.91
C VAL A 65 33.56 24.13 -23.89
N GLN A 66 33.99 25.37 -23.70
CA GLN A 66 33.17 26.37 -23.05
C GLN A 66 31.88 26.50 -23.87
N ASN A 67 30.76 26.04 -23.33
CA ASN A 67 29.46 26.44 -23.84
C ASN A 67 29.23 27.84 -23.27
N ASP A 68 29.74 28.82 -24.00
CA ASP A 68 29.26 30.18 -23.97
C ASP A 68 27.75 30.12 -24.23
N ASP A 69 26.97 30.69 -23.31
CA ASP A 69 25.51 30.66 -23.27
C ASP A 69 24.92 31.57 -24.37
N GLN A 70 25.23 31.24 -25.62
CA GLN A 70 24.80 32.01 -26.78
C GLN A 70 24.26 31.09 -27.87
N TYR A 71 23.35 30.20 -27.48
CA TYR A 71 22.45 29.51 -28.40
C TYR A 71 21.00 29.64 -27.90
N ASP A 72 20.52 30.87 -27.91
CA ASP A 72 19.10 31.18 -27.84
C ASP A 72 18.46 30.89 -29.21
N VAL A 73 18.11 29.61 -29.45
CA VAL A 73 17.44 29.16 -30.68
C VAL A 73 15.95 29.52 -30.72
N PHE A 74 15.42 30.27 -29.74
CA PHE A 74 14.01 30.68 -29.75
C PHE A 74 13.74 32.15 -29.38
N ALA A 75 14.73 33.03 -29.52
CA ALA A 75 14.49 34.46 -29.68
C ALA A 75 14.44 34.87 -31.16
N ILE A 76 13.45 34.36 -31.91
CA ILE A 76 12.88 35.17 -32.99
C ILE A 76 11.84 36.04 -32.30
N GLU A 77 12.34 37.11 -31.68
CA GLU A 77 11.54 38.31 -31.47
C GLU A 77 10.93 38.63 -32.83
N CYS A 78 9.63 38.40 -33.00
CA CYS A 78 8.88 38.96 -34.11
C CYS A 78 8.86 40.48 -33.91
N GLN A 79 10.00 41.14 -34.11
CA GLN A 79 10.00 42.52 -34.54
C GLN A 79 9.13 42.54 -35.78
N HIS A 80 8.05 43.31 -35.66
CA HIS A 80 7.17 43.65 -36.76
C HIS A 80 8.03 44.13 -37.93
N SER A 81 8.34 43.24 -38.87
CA SER A 81 8.58 43.64 -40.24
C SER A 81 7.27 44.25 -40.70
N GLU A 82 7.23 45.57 -40.66
CA GLU A 82 6.26 46.37 -41.37
C GLU A 82 6.07 45.72 -42.73
N GLN A 83 4.80 45.41 -42.99
CA GLN A 83 4.27 44.95 -44.26
C GLN A 83 5.13 45.44 -45.42
N SER A 84 5.83 44.51 -46.09
CA SER A 84 6.32 44.79 -47.42
C SER A 84 5.11 45.19 -48.26
N LYS A 85 5.07 46.47 -48.66
CA LYS A 85 4.18 46.96 -49.72
C LYS A 85 4.43 46.06 -50.92
N SER A 86 3.55 45.10 -51.16
CA SER A 86 3.55 44.39 -52.43
C SER A 86 3.19 45.44 -53.47
N VAL A 87 4.17 45.82 -54.27
CA VAL A 87 3.96 46.55 -55.52
C VAL A 87 3.31 45.56 -56.49
N HIS A 88 2.05 45.23 -56.23
CA HIS A 88 1.12 44.89 -57.28
C HIS A 88 0.49 46.21 -57.69
N ASN A 89 0.99 46.76 -58.80
CA ASN A 89 0.25 47.73 -59.59
C ASN A 89 -1.00 47.03 -60.14
N THR A 90 -2.00 46.85 -59.28
CA THR A 90 -3.37 46.62 -59.69
C THR A 90 -4.06 47.94 -59.49
N TYR A 91 -4.32 48.62 -60.61
CA TYR A 91 -5.19 49.78 -60.65
C TYR A 91 -6.46 49.47 -59.87
N LEU A 92 -6.62 50.10 -58.71
CA LEU A 92 -7.94 50.37 -58.15
C LEU A 92 -8.60 51.34 -59.11
N ILE A 93 -9.45 50.82 -59.99
CA ILE A 93 -10.47 51.64 -60.64
C ILE A 93 -11.67 51.54 -59.70
N ASP A 94 -11.85 52.58 -58.90
CA ASP A 94 -13.13 52.86 -58.27
C ASP A 94 -14.17 52.94 -59.40
N GLN A 95 -14.98 51.89 -59.56
CA GLN A 95 -16.29 52.04 -60.21
C GLN A 95 -17.26 52.62 -59.19
N ASP A 96 -16.91 53.82 -58.73
CA ASP A 96 -17.87 54.79 -58.27
C ASP A 96 -18.65 55.28 -59.51
N ALA A 97 -19.82 55.87 -59.28
CA ALA A 97 -20.76 56.34 -60.30
C ALA A 97 -20.21 57.51 -61.16
N GLN A 98 -19.09 57.31 -61.83
CA GLN A 98 -18.58 58.17 -62.89
C GLN A 98 -19.24 57.70 -64.18
N ASN A 99 -20.39 58.31 -64.42
CA ASN A 99 -20.96 58.56 -65.73
C ASN A 99 -19.88 59.26 -66.59
N VAL A 100 -18.88 58.52 -67.07
CA VAL A 100 -18.02 58.98 -68.15
C VAL A 100 -18.91 58.93 -69.38
N SER A 101 -19.61 60.04 -69.58
CA SER A 101 -20.18 60.43 -70.85
C SER A 101 -19.03 60.36 -71.84
N ILE A 102 -18.94 59.22 -72.55
CA ILE A 102 -18.17 59.15 -73.78
C ILE A 102 -18.86 60.19 -74.67
N GLU A 103 -18.27 61.39 -74.76
CA GLU A 103 -18.52 62.28 -75.88
C GLU A 103 -18.14 61.47 -77.12
N SER A 104 -19.16 60.82 -77.69
CA SER A 104 -19.09 60.26 -79.02
C SER A 104 -18.71 61.42 -79.93
N VAL A 105 -17.45 61.46 -80.34
CA VAL A 105 -17.03 62.32 -81.44
C VAL A 105 -17.93 61.95 -82.61
N ASP A 106 -18.76 62.91 -83.03
CA ASP A 106 -19.63 62.83 -84.19
C ASP A 106 -18.76 62.79 -85.45
N MET A 107 -18.19 61.61 -85.72
CA MET A 107 -17.55 61.28 -86.99
C MET A 107 -18.67 60.90 -87.95
N ASN A 108 -19.35 61.92 -88.48
CA ASN A 108 -20.13 61.83 -89.69
C ASN A 108 -19.23 61.34 -90.84
N TYR A 109 -19.13 60.01 -90.97
CA TYR A 109 -18.74 59.36 -92.20
C TYR A 109 -19.93 59.45 -93.14
N ASN A 110 -19.75 60.12 -94.29
CA ASN A 110 -20.66 60.01 -95.42
C ASN A 110 -20.74 58.53 -95.82
N SER A 111 -21.77 57.84 -95.33
CA SER A 111 -22.12 56.50 -95.77
C SER A 111 -22.70 56.63 -97.19
N GLU A 112 -21.83 56.45 -98.18
CA GLU A 112 -22.27 56.03 -99.51
C GLU A 112 -23.16 54.79 -99.35
N GLN A 113 -24.34 54.86 -99.96
CA GLN A 113 -25.31 53.77 -100.01
C GLN A 113 -24.63 52.57 -100.66
N ILE A 114 -24.32 51.55 -99.86
CA ILE A 114 -24.02 50.22 -100.40
C ILE A 114 -25.37 49.54 -100.61
N ASP A 115 -25.69 49.44 -101.89
CA ASP A 115 -26.85 48.81 -102.48
C ASP A 115 -26.85 47.29 -102.18
N GLN A 116 -27.97 46.82 -101.64
CA GLN A 116 -28.54 45.47 -101.71
C GLN A 116 -27.65 44.24 -101.35
N ASN A 117 -27.86 43.79 -100.11
CA ASN A 117 -28.31 42.45 -99.72
C ASN A 117 -27.79 41.23 -100.51
N ASP A 118 -26.94 40.45 -99.83
CA ASP A 118 -27.20 39.00 -99.62
C ASP A 118 -26.45 38.40 -98.38
N GLU A 119 -26.02 39.23 -97.41
CA GLU A 119 -25.30 38.79 -96.17
C GLU A 119 -26.05 39.15 -94.87
N ASP A 120 -27.34 39.54 -94.96
CA ASP A 120 -28.16 39.95 -93.80
C ASP A 120 -28.66 38.75 -92.96
N VAL A 121 -28.62 37.53 -93.54
CA VAL A 121 -28.83 36.26 -92.81
C VAL A 121 -27.60 35.91 -91.96
N ASP A 122 -26.38 36.14 -92.49
CA ASP A 122 -25.12 35.82 -91.80
C ASP A 122 -24.90 36.75 -90.59
N LEU A 123 -25.23 38.04 -90.69
CA LEU A 123 -25.10 38.98 -89.56
C LEU A 123 -26.05 38.66 -88.40
N ALA A 124 -27.28 38.22 -88.71
CA ALA A 124 -28.26 37.83 -87.70
C ALA A 124 -27.82 36.54 -86.95
N GLU A 125 -27.29 35.56 -87.69
CA GLU A 125 -26.76 34.32 -87.13
C GLU A 125 -25.51 34.60 -86.26
N GLU A 126 -24.62 35.50 -86.68
CA GLU A 126 -23.47 35.94 -85.87
C GLU A 126 -23.90 36.69 -84.59
N CYS A 127 -24.93 37.53 -84.65
CA CYS A 127 -25.48 38.22 -83.48
C CYS A 127 -26.11 37.24 -82.49
N GLU A 128 -26.82 36.21 -82.98
CA GLU A 128 -27.40 35.15 -82.15
C GLU A 128 -26.33 34.28 -81.49
N LEU A 129 -25.27 33.91 -82.23
CA LEU A 129 -24.11 33.22 -81.69
C LEU A 129 -23.37 34.05 -80.62
N LEU A 130 -23.21 35.35 -80.85
CA LEU A 130 -22.60 36.26 -79.88
C LEU A 130 -23.44 36.37 -78.61
N ALA A 131 -24.77 36.50 -78.74
CA ALA A 131 -25.68 36.53 -77.60
C ALA A 131 -25.60 35.22 -76.79
N SER A 132 -25.58 34.07 -77.47
CA SER A 132 -25.41 32.75 -76.85
C SER A 132 -24.06 32.62 -76.12
N LEU A 133 -22.98 33.12 -76.73
CA LEU A 133 -21.65 33.14 -76.10
C LEU A 133 -21.63 34.04 -74.85
N ILE A 134 -22.27 35.22 -74.90
CA ILE A 134 -22.39 36.13 -73.76
C ILE A 134 -23.19 35.48 -72.63
N GLU A 135 -24.30 34.82 -72.94
CA GLU A 135 -25.10 34.09 -71.96
C GLU A 135 -24.30 32.96 -71.30
N LYS A 136 -23.54 32.19 -72.10
CA LYS A 136 -22.66 31.13 -71.59
C LYS A 136 -21.56 31.68 -70.68
N LEU A 137 -20.90 32.76 -71.08
CA LEU A 137 -19.86 33.42 -70.26
C LEU A 137 -20.44 33.96 -68.95
N LYS A 138 -21.66 34.51 -68.95
CA LYS A 138 -22.34 34.93 -67.71
C LYS A 138 -22.57 33.75 -66.76
N CYS A 139 -23.08 32.63 -67.27
CA CYS A 139 -23.27 31.42 -66.48
C CYS A 139 -21.94 30.90 -65.90
N GLU A 140 -20.88 30.83 -66.71
CA GLU A 140 -19.54 30.40 -66.25
C GLU A 140 -18.95 31.34 -65.18
N ILE A 141 -19.17 32.66 -65.32
CA ILE A 141 -18.77 33.66 -64.32
C ILE A 141 -19.52 33.41 -63.01
N ASP A 142 -20.83 33.22 -63.04
CA ASP A 142 -21.63 33.02 -61.83
C ASP A 142 -21.32 31.68 -61.14
N GLU A 143 -21.06 30.62 -61.92
CA GLU A 143 -20.50 29.36 -61.38
C GLU A 143 -19.12 29.56 -60.74
N SER A 144 -18.24 30.37 -61.33
CA SER A 144 -16.92 30.66 -60.75
C SER A 144 -17.05 31.40 -59.41
N LYS A 145 -17.97 32.37 -59.31
CA LYS A 145 -18.28 33.07 -58.05
C LYS A 145 -18.77 32.09 -57.00
N ASN A 146 -19.70 31.21 -57.36
CA ASN A 146 -20.23 30.18 -56.44
C ASN A 146 -19.11 29.25 -55.94
N ARG A 147 -18.24 28.76 -56.83
CA ARG A 147 -17.07 27.95 -56.45
C ARG A 147 -16.12 28.72 -55.51
N ASN A 148 -15.87 30.00 -55.77
CA ASN A 148 -15.01 30.81 -54.92
C ASN A 148 -15.62 31.00 -53.51
N THR A 149 -16.91 31.30 -53.40
CA THR A 149 -17.59 31.42 -52.09
C THR A 149 -17.56 30.11 -51.30
N LEU A 150 -17.69 28.95 -51.97
CA LEU A 150 -17.56 27.65 -51.34
C LEU A 150 -16.12 27.40 -50.84
N LEU A 151 -15.11 27.78 -51.63
CA LEU A 151 -13.71 27.68 -51.23
C LEU A 151 -13.38 28.59 -50.04
N GLU A 152 -13.86 29.83 -50.04
CA GLU A 152 -13.68 30.76 -48.92
C GLU A 152 -14.30 30.24 -47.62
N THR A 153 -15.54 29.72 -47.68
CA THR A 153 -16.22 29.13 -46.52
C THR A 153 -15.50 27.86 -46.04
N SER A 154 -15.08 26.98 -46.94
CA SER A 154 -14.30 25.78 -46.61
C SER A 154 -12.96 26.11 -45.96
N ASN A 155 -12.21 27.07 -46.52
CA ASN A 155 -10.94 27.54 -45.97
C ASN A 155 -11.11 28.14 -44.56
N LYS A 156 -12.18 28.92 -44.35
CA LYS A 156 -12.49 29.47 -43.03
C LYS A 156 -12.76 28.36 -42.01
N VAL A 157 -13.52 27.33 -42.37
CA VAL A 157 -13.77 26.17 -41.50
C VAL A 157 -12.47 25.42 -41.19
N LEU A 158 -11.62 25.21 -42.20
CA LEU A 158 -10.32 24.55 -42.03
C LEU A 158 -9.40 25.34 -41.09
N VAL A 159 -9.31 26.67 -41.25
CA VAL A 159 -8.51 27.54 -40.37
C VAL A 159 -8.97 27.44 -38.92
N GLU A 160 -10.28 27.46 -38.66
CA GLU A 160 -10.80 27.30 -37.29
C GLU A 160 -10.53 25.89 -36.72
N LYS A 161 -10.56 24.86 -37.55
CA LYS A 161 -10.17 23.49 -37.14
C LYS A 161 -8.69 23.43 -36.76
N LEU A 162 -7.80 23.97 -37.59
CA LEU A 162 -6.37 24.01 -37.34
C LEU A 162 -6.04 24.81 -36.07
N LYS A 163 -6.71 25.94 -35.83
CA LYS A 163 -6.54 26.70 -34.58
C LYS A 163 -6.88 25.87 -33.35
N ARG A 164 -7.99 25.10 -33.39
CA ARG A 164 -8.37 24.21 -32.28
C ARG A 164 -7.34 23.10 -32.06
N GLU A 165 -6.86 22.48 -33.13
CA GLU A 165 -5.83 21.44 -33.03
C GLU A 165 -4.51 21.99 -32.47
N ILE A 166 -4.05 23.16 -32.94
CA ILE A 166 -2.85 23.82 -32.40
C ILE A 166 -3.02 24.13 -30.91
N ALA A 167 -4.17 24.65 -30.49
CA ALA A 167 -4.45 24.91 -29.08
C ALA A 167 -4.44 23.63 -28.24
N TYR A 168 -5.03 22.54 -28.75
CA TYR A 168 -5.01 21.22 -28.12
C TYR A 168 -3.58 20.70 -27.94
N PHE A 169 -2.75 20.72 -29.00
CA PHE A 169 -1.37 20.26 -28.93
C PHE A 169 -0.52 21.11 -28.00
N LYS A 170 -0.73 22.43 -27.97
CA LYS A 170 -0.04 23.33 -27.03
C LYS A 170 -0.34 22.96 -25.57
N ASN A 171 -1.60 22.68 -25.25
CA ASN A 171 -1.97 22.25 -23.90
C ASN A 171 -1.38 20.88 -23.55
N LYS A 172 -1.42 19.92 -24.49
CA LYS A 172 -0.85 18.58 -24.30
C LYS A 172 0.66 18.65 -24.06
N ASN A 173 1.38 19.48 -24.81
CA ASN A 173 2.82 19.70 -24.61
C ASN A 173 3.12 20.28 -23.23
N LYS A 174 2.31 21.24 -22.75
CA LYS A 174 2.45 21.77 -21.38
C LYS A 174 2.34 20.68 -20.31
N SER A 175 1.32 19.81 -20.42
CA SER A 175 1.15 18.69 -19.49
C SER A 175 2.30 17.70 -19.55
N LEU A 176 2.85 17.45 -20.75
CA LEU A 176 4.00 16.56 -20.93
C LEU A 176 5.27 17.14 -20.29
N THR A 177 5.51 18.45 -20.43
CA THR A 177 6.62 19.12 -19.76
C THR A 177 6.50 19.02 -18.23
N GLU A 178 5.31 19.23 -17.68
CA GLU A 178 5.08 19.09 -16.22
C GLU A 178 5.33 17.66 -15.74
N ALA A 179 4.85 16.65 -16.49
CA ALA A 179 5.08 15.25 -16.17
C ALA A 179 6.57 14.88 -16.23
N ASN A 180 7.31 15.37 -17.24
CA ASN A 180 8.75 15.15 -17.36
C ASN A 180 9.53 15.78 -16.19
N ASN A 181 9.14 16.97 -15.74
CA ASN A 181 9.77 17.61 -14.58
C ASN A 181 9.56 16.79 -13.31
N LYS A 182 8.32 16.32 -13.06
CA LYS A 182 8.02 15.43 -11.91
C LYS A 182 8.82 14.13 -11.97
N LEU A 183 8.87 13.49 -13.13
CA LEU A 183 9.67 12.27 -13.33
C LEU A 183 11.16 12.52 -13.07
N SER A 184 11.69 13.69 -13.46
CA SER A 184 13.07 14.07 -13.17
C SER A 184 13.34 14.24 -11.68
N GLU A 185 12.39 14.80 -10.92
CA GLU A 185 12.50 14.95 -9.47
C GLU A 185 12.48 13.59 -8.77
N GLU A 186 11.56 12.69 -9.16
CA GLU A 186 11.49 11.32 -8.65
C GLU A 186 12.78 10.53 -8.92
N ASN A 187 13.33 10.64 -10.13
CA ASN A 187 14.60 9.99 -10.48
C ASN A 187 15.76 10.49 -9.61
N ASN A 188 15.80 11.78 -9.27
CA ASN A 188 16.83 12.33 -8.39
C ASN A 188 16.72 11.78 -6.97
N LEU A 189 15.49 11.66 -6.43
CA LEU A 189 15.23 11.06 -5.12
C LEU A 189 15.65 9.58 -5.10
N LEU A 190 15.23 8.81 -6.10
CA LEU A 190 15.58 7.40 -6.22
C LEU A 190 17.09 7.19 -6.30
N TYR A 191 17.80 8.06 -7.03
CA TYR A 191 19.25 8.00 -7.12
C TYR A 191 19.94 8.31 -5.78
N ALA A 192 19.41 9.27 -5.00
CA ALA A 192 19.92 9.56 -3.66
C ALA A 192 19.73 8.37 -2.71
N ASP A 193 18.55 7.75 -2.72
CA ASP A 193 18.25 6.56 -1.92
C ASP A 193 19.14 5.38 -2.30
N PHE A 194 19.37 5.16 -3.61
CA PHE A 194 20.30 4.16 -4.11
C PHE A 194 21.73 4.39 -3.57
N LYS A 195 22.21 5.63 -3.58
CA LYS A 195 23.53 5.97 -3.04
C LYS A 195 23.62 5.71 -1.53
N LYS A 196 22.58 6.04 -0.78
CA LYS A 196 22.49 5.77 0.66
C LYS A 196 22.52 4.27 0.96
N SER A 197 21.67 3.49 0.29
CA SER A 197 21.63 2.04 0.42
C SER A 197 22.98 1.39 0.08
N LYS A 198 23.65 1.86 -0.98
CA LYS A 198 25.00 1.41 -1.34
C LYS A 198 26.03 1.70 -0.25
N ALA A 199 25.94 2.84 0.43
CA ALA A 199 26.83 3.17 1.54
C ALA A 199 26.54 2.32 2.78
N GLU A 200 25.28 2.09 3.10
CA GLU A 200 24.87 1.21 4.21
C GLU A 200 25.29 -0.24 4.00
N LEU A 201 25.18 -0.75 2.77
CA LEU A 201 25.65 -2.10 2.41
C LEU A 201 27.15 -2.23 2.66
N LYS A 202 27.95 -1.29 2.15
CA LYS A 202 29.40 -1.24 2.42
C LYS A 202 29.73 -1.18 3.91
N ARG A 203 28.92 -0.48 4.71
CA ARG A 203 29.08 -0.44 6.16
C ARG A 203 28.81 -1.80 6.78
N ARG A 204 27.74 -2.50 6.36
CA ARG A 204 27.42 -3.84 6.87
C ARG A 204 28.46 -4.90 6.49
N ASP A 205 29.06 -4.77 5.31
CA ASP A 205 30.14 -5.64 4.85
C ASP A 205 31.48 -5.37 5.57
N SER A 206 31.55 -4.31 6.38
CA SER A 206 32.78 -3.99 7.11
C SER A 206 33.00 -4.94 8.28
N ILE A 207 34.27 -5.27 8.52
CA ILE A 207 34.69 -6.06 9.68
C ILE A 207 34.28 -5.37 10.98
N GLU A 208 34.36 -4.05 11.04
CA GLU A 208 33.96 -3.25 12.21
C GLU A 208 32.49 -3.52 12.59
N TYR A 209 31.57 -3.47 11.61
CA TYR A 209 30.17 -3.80 11.85
C TYR A 209 29.97 -5.25 12.30
N ALA A 210 30.67 -6.21 11.69
CA ALA A 210 30.62 -7.60 12.12
C ALA A 210 31.08 -7.75 13.58
N THR A 211 32.18 -7.10 13.98
CA THR A 211 32.68 -7.13 15.36
C THR A 211 31.74 -6.46 16.36
N GLU A 212 31.09 -5.36 15.97
CA GLU A 212 30.07 -4.69 16.80
C GLU A 212 28.88 -5.63 17.04
N MET A 213 28.40 -6.29 16.00
CA MET A 213 27.31 -7.27 16.11
C MET A 213 27.71 -8.49 16.95
N GLU A 214 28.94 -8.98 16.83
CA GLU A 214 29.46 -10.07 17.66
C GLU A 214 29.52 -9.68 19.14
N LEU A 215 29.92 -8.45 19.45
CA LEU A 215 29.96 -7.92 20.82
C LEU A 215 28.56 -7.82 21.43
N GLU A 216 27.60 -7.25 20.69
CA GLU A 216 26.20 -7.19 21.13
C GLU A 216 25.60 -8.59 21.33
N CYS A 217 25.88 -9.52 20.40
CA CYS A 217 25.48 -10.92 20.58
C CYS A 217 26.08 -11.55 21.84
N ALA A 218 27.37 -11.30 22.11
CA ALA A 218 28.04 -11.81 23.29
C ALA A 218 27.43 -11.23 24.58
N LYS A 219 27.08 -9.95 24.59
CA LYS A 219 26.42 -9.28 25.72
C LYS A 219 25.06 -9.90 26.02
N VAL A 220 24.19 -10.01 25.01
CA VAL A 220 22.87 -10.65 25.18
C VAL A 220 23.00 -12.09 25.65
N LYS A 221 23.98 -12.82 25.12
CA LYS A 221 24.25 -14.20 25.53
C LYS A 221 24.68 -14.28 27.00
N CYS A 222 25.53 -13.37 27.47
CA CYS A 222 25.91 -13.28 28.88
C CYS A 222 24.69 -13.01 29.78
N GLU A 223 23.88 -12.00 29.46
CA GLU A 223 22.67 -11.65 30.21
C GLU A 223 21.70 -12.85 30.32
N PHE A 224 21.52 -13.58 29.22
CA PHE A 224 20.69 -14.78 29.20
C PHE A 224 21.22 -15.88 30.13
N TYR A 225 22.53 -16.15 30.14
CA TYR A 225 23.10 -17.17 31.03
C TYR A 225 23.02 -16.75 32.50
N THR A 226 23.25 -15.47 32.81
CA THR A 226 23.09 -14.95 34.17
C THR A 226 21.66 -15.16 34.67
N TYR A 227 20.67 -14.75 33.87
CA TYR A 227 19.26 -14.96 34.21
C TYR A 227 18.93 -16.45 34.44
N LYS A 228 19.44 -17.33 33.58
CA LYS A 228 19.24 -18.77 33.69
C LYS A 228 19.81 -19.34 34.99
N GLU A 229 21.02 -18.94 35.38
CA GLU A 229 21.66 -19.38 36.63
C GLU A 229 20.91 -18.89 37.87
N GLU A 230 20.48 -17.63 37.88
CA GLU A 230 19.68 -17.06 38.97
C GLU A 230 18.35 -17.79 39.14
N SER A 231 17.65 -18.04 38.03
CA SER A 231 16.40 -18.81 38.03
C SER A 231 16.60 -20.23 38.56
N HIS A 232 17.66 -20.91 38.13
CA HIS A 232 18.00 -22.25 38.62
C HIS A 232 18.29 -22.24 40.13
N MET A 233 19.11 -21.29 40.60
CA MET A 233 19.47 -21.17 42.01
C MET A 233 18.24 -20.86 42.88
N SER A 234 17.32 -20.04 42.39
CA SER A 234 16.03 -19.77 43.03
C SER A 234 15.17 -21.04 43.15
N CYS A 235 15.07 -21.82 42.06
CA CYS A 235 14.35 -23.09 42.05
C CYS A 235 14.91 -24.09 43.10
N VAL A 236 16.24 -24.19 43.19
CA VAL A 236 16.89 -25.04 44.21
C VAL A 236 16.55 -24.57 45.62
N LYS A 237 16.56 -23.25 45.89
CA LYS A 237 16.17 -22.70 47.21
C LYS A 237 14.72 -23.01 47.57
N TYR A 238 13.80 -22.86 46.61
CA TYR A 238 12.40 -23.20 46.83
C TYR A 238 12.21 -24.70 47.09
N THR A 239 12.90 -25.54 46.33
CA THR A 239 12.85 -27.00 46.52
C THR A 239 13.32 -27.39 47.93
N GLN A 240 14.41 -26.79 48.42
CA GLN A 240 14.89 -27.02 49.77
C GLN A 240 13.86 -26.58 50.82
N THR A 241 13.29 -25.40 50.65
CA THR A 241 12.27 -24.86 51.57
C THR A 241 11.03 -25.76 51.63
N ILE A 242 10.58 -26.28 50.49
CA ILE A 242 9.46 -27.22 50.41
C ILE A 242 9.78 -28.50 51.19
N ASN A 243 10.99 -29.03 51.04
CA ASN A 243 11.42 -30.24 51.76
C ASN A 243 11.44 -30.02 53.28
N ASP A 244 11.98 -28.89 53.75
CA ASP A 244 12.03 -28.54 55.18
C ASP A 244 10.60 -28.38 55.76
N LEU A 245 9.70 -27.76 55.00
CA LEU A 245 8.28 -27.64 55.38
C LEU A 245 7.59 -29.01 55.45
N ASN A 246 7.80 -29.87 54.45
CA ASN A 246 7.24 -31.22 54.44
C ASN A 246 7.70 -32.05 55.65
N GLN A 247 8.98 -31.93 56.03
CA GLN A 247 9.52 -32.57 57.24
C GLN A 247 8.81 -32.06 58.50
N THR A 248 8.66 -30.73 58.62
CA THR A 248 7.96 -30.10 59.76
C THR A 248 6.49 -30.56 59.85
N VAL A 249 5.79 -30.63 58.72
CA VAL A 249 4.41 -31.13 58.65
C VAL A 249 4.33 -32.59 59.10
N SER A 250 5.29 -33.43 58.69
CA SER A 250 5.37 -34.83 59.13
C SER A 250 5.51 -34.96 60.64
N GLU A 251 6.39 -34.15 61.25
CA GLU A 251 6.58 -34.12 62.70
C GLU A 251 5.32 -33.66 63.45
N MET A 252 4.67 -32.60 62.97
CA MET A 252 3.41 -32.12 63.54
C MET A 252 2.30 -33.18 63.44
N LYS A 253 2.22 -33.90 62.31
CA LYS A 253 1.26 -35.00 62.11
C LYS A 253 1.47 -36.12 63.11
N ASN A 254 2.72 -36.53 63.36
CA ASN A 254 3.06 -37.55 64.35
C ASN A 254 2.66 -37.12 65.77
N LYS A 255 2.96 -35.87 66.14
CA LYS A 255 2.56 -35.30 67.45
C LYS A 255 1.04 -35.24 67.60
N LEU A 256 0.32 -34.84 66.56
CA LEU A 256 -1.15 -34.79 66.56
C LEU A 256 -1.76 -36.18 66.75
N SER A 257 -1.22 -37.20 66.08
CA SER A 257 -1.65 -38.60 66.27
C SER A 257 -1.46 -39.06 67.71
N ALA A 258 -0.29 -38.80 68.30
CA ALA A 258 -0.03 -39.15 69.70
C ALA A 258 -0.98 -38.44 70.68
N HIS A 259 -1.32 -37.17 70.42
CA HIS A 259 -2.34 -36.46 71.19
C HIS A 259 -3.74 -37.07 71.01
N GLN A 260 -4.11 -37.46 69.80
CA GLN A 260 -5.39 -38.11 69.52
C GLN A 260 -5.52 -39.44 70.27
N ASP A 261 -4.46 -40.25 70.29
CA ASP A 261 -4.41 -41.51 71.06
C ASP A 261 -4.56 -41.25 72.57
N THR A 262 -3.86 -40.23 73.09
CA THR A 262 -3.96 -39.82 74.50
C THR A 262 -5.37 -39.40 74.88
N VAL A 263 -6.04 -38.60 74.05
CA VAL A 263 -7.44 -38.17 74.27
C VAL A 263 -8.37 -39.38 74.26
N SER A 264 -8.16 -40.33 73.35
CA SER A 264 -8.94 -41.57 73.29
C SER A 264 -8.81 -42.39 74.59
N ILE A 265 -7.58 -42.56 75.10
CA ILE A 265 -7.31 -43.25 76.36
C ILE A 265 -7.98 -42.53 77.55
N LEU A 266 -7.80 -41.21 77.67
CA LEU A 266 -8.40 -40.42 78.75
C LEU A 266 -9.93 -40.49 78.72
N LYS A 267 -10.53 -40.50 77.53
CA LYS A 267 -11.99 -40.68 77.37
C LYS A 267 -12.44 -42.04 77.91
N GLN A 268 -11.75 -43.13 77.55
CA GLN A 268 -12.06 -44.46 78.07
C GLN A 268 -11.91 -44.55 79.59
N GLN A 269 -10.85 -43.95 80.14
CA GLN A 269 -10.63 -43.87 81.59
C GLN A 269 -11.77 -43.12 82.29
N LYS A 270 -12.19 -41.97 81.74
CA LYS A 270 -13.33 -41.20 82.27
C LYS A 270 -14.62 -42.03 82.26
N ASP A 271 -14.91 -42.74 81.18
CA ASP A 271 -16.10 -43.58 81.07
C ASP A 271 -16.08 -44.75 82.07
N ALA A 272 -14.92 -45.39 82.27
CA ALA A 272 -14.72 -46.42 83.27
C ALA A 272 -14.90 -45.88 84.70
N GLN A 273 -14.35 -44.70 84.98
CA GLN A 273 -14.49 -44.03 86.27
C GLN A 273 -15.95 -43.66 86.57
N ILE A 274 -16.70 -43.15 85.58
CA ILE A 274 -18.14 -42.88 85.71
C ILE A 274 -18.90 -44.16 86.07
N LYS A 275 -18.60 -45.29 85.42
CA LYS A 275 -19.23 -46.60 85.75
C LYS A 275 -18.92 -47.06 87.17
N LEU A 276 -17.67 -46.91 87.62
CA LEU A 276 -17.26 -47.26 88.99
C LEU A 276 -17.99 -46.42 90.04
N TYR A 277 -18.08 -45.10 89.84
CA TYR A 277 -18.80 -44.21 90.75
C TYR A 277 -20.28 -44.58 90.84
N LYS A 278 -20.96 -44.80 89.70
CA LYS A 278 -22.36 -45.23 89.69
C LYS A 278 -22.57 -46.55 90.44
N SER A 279 -21.74 -47.57 90.19
CA SER A 279 -21.86 -48.86 90.89
C SER A 279 -21.62 -48.75 92.40
N ARG A 280 -20.71 -47.85 92.83
CA ARG A 280 -20.49 -47.59 94.25
C ARG A 280 -21.69 -46.88 94.88
N GLU A 281 -22.23 -45.87 94.21
CA GLU A 281 -23.43 -45.13 94.63
C GLU A 281 -24.62 -46.08 94.76
N ASP A 282 -24.87 -46.94 93.76
CA ASP A 282 -25.93 -47.96 93.79
C ASP A 282 -25.80 -48.88 95.01
N LYS A 283 -24.57 -49.32 95.34
CA LYS A 283 -24.29 -50.16 96.52
C LYS A 283 -24.46 -49.41 97.84
N GLU A 284 -24.13 -48.12 97.89
CA GLU A 284 -24.35 -47.28 99.07
C GLU A 284 -25.85 -47.04 99.29
N ILE A 285 -26.62 -46.80 98.23
CA ILE A 285 -28.09 -46.70 98.25
C ILE A 285 -28.70 -48.00 98.77
N GLU A 286 -28.27 -49.17 98.28
CA GLU A 286 -28.76 -50.48 98.74
C GLU A 286 -28.55 -50.68 100.26
N LYS A 287 -27.38 -50.31 100.79
CA LYS A 287 -27.12 -50.34 102.24
C LYS A 287 -28.02 -49.41 103.03
N VAL A 288 -28.31 -48.22 102.52
CA VAL A 288 -29.22 -47.25 103.16
C VAL A 288 -30.63 -47.82 103.22
N ILE A 289 -31.13 -48.42 102.13
CA ILE A 289 -32.43 -49.10 102.07
C ILE A 289 -32.51 -50.23 103.10
N ASP A 290 -31.47 -51.07 103.20
CA ASP A 290 -31.40 -52.16 104.19
C ASP A 290 -31.45 -51.66 105.64
N LEU A 291 -30.74 -50.57 105.94
CA LEU A 291 -30.76 -49.94 107.26
C LEU A 291 -32.13 -49.32 107.57
N GLU A 292 -32.74 -48.64 106.60
CA GLU A 292 -34.09 -48.08 106.72
C GLU A 292 -35.12 -49.18 107.02
N ASN A 293 -35.02 -50.32 106.33
CA ASN A 293 -35.86 -51.48 106.57
C ASN A 293 -35.69 -52.03 108.00
N LYS A 294 -34.44 -52.13 108.49
CA LYS A 294 -34.17 -52.56 109.88
C LYS A 294 -34.73 -51.58 110.91
N VAL A 295 -34.60 -50.27 110.68
CA VAL A 295 -35.16 -49.23 111.55
C VAL A 295 -36.68 -49.35 111.62
N LYS A 296 -37.37 -49.54 110.47
CA LYS A 296 -38.82 -49.78 110.42
C LYS A 296 -39.24 -51.02 111.24
N VAL A 297 -38.45 -52.10 111.21
CA VAL A 297 -38.72 -53.30 112.02
C VAL A 297 -38.60 -52.99 113.52
N LEU A 298 -37.56 -52.27 113.94
CA LEU A 298 -37.38 -51.87 115.34
C LEU A 298 -38.50 -50.95 115.81
N ASP A 299 -38.91 -49.99 115.00
CA ASP A 299 -39.98 -49.05 115.32
C ASP A 299 -41.32 -49.78 115.55
N ASN A 300 -41.61 -50.79 114.72
CA ASN A 300 -42.76 -51.68 114.90
C ASN A 300 -42.70 -52.53 116.18
N ILE A 301 -41.50 -52.89 116.67
CA ILE A 301 -41.33 -53.60 117.94
C ILE A 301 -41.60 -52.64 119.11
N VAL A 302 -41.01 -51.44 119.08
CA VAL A 302 -41.21 -50.43 120.14
C VAL A 302 -42.70 -50.09 120.29
N TYR A 303 -43.43 -49.89 119.20
CA TYR A 303 -44.88 -49.63 119.21
C TYR A 303 -45.74 -50.78 119.80
N LYS A 304 -45.23 -52.01 119.87
CA LYS A 304 -45.95 -53.17 120.41
C LYS A 304 -45.57 -53.51 121.86
N THR A 305 -44.50 -52.94 122.40
CA THR A 305 -43.95 -53.29 123.71
C THR A 305 -44.03 -52.15 124.74
N GLY A 306 -44.43 -50.94 124.30
CA GLY A 306 -44.95 -49.87 125.16
C GLY A 306 -46.47 -49.80 125.07
#